data_AF-B1M6K8-F1
#
_entry.id   AF-B1M6K8-F1
#
_cell.length_a   1.000
_cell.length_b   1.000
_cell.length_c   1.000
_cell.angle_alpha   90.00
_cell.angle_beta   90.00
_cell.angle_gamma   90.00
#
_symmetry.space_group_name_H-M   'P 1'
#
loop_
_entity.id
_entity.type
_entity.pdbx_description
1 polymer ?
#
loop_
_entity_poly.entity_id
_entity_poly.type
_entity_poly.pdbx_seq_one_letter_code
_entity_poly.pdbx_strand_id
1 'polypeptide(L)' 'MSDDDGFDRMVEATILAHQLVAAHGTATMKLLSRLLLMDIGTEIAARRDADPAANDNPDVRED' A
#
# COMPACT_ATOMS: atom_id res chain seq x y z
N MET A 1 -12.78 -6.91 14.39
CA MET A 1 -11.69 -6.14 13.75
C MET A 1 -11.75 -6.55 12.30
N SER A 2 -12.02 -5.64 11.37
CA SER A 2 -12.11 -5.99 9.96
C SER A 2 -10.74 -6.44 9.47
N ASP A 3 -10.69 -7.37 8.51
CA ASP A 3 -9.41 -7.79 7.90
C ASP A 3 -8.71 -6.59 7.21
N ASP A 4 -9.48 -5.60 6.74
CA ASP A 4 -8.97 -4.35 6.17
C ASP A 4 -8.23 -3.48 7.20
N ASP A 5 -8.73 -3.40 8.44
CA ASP A 5 -8.06 -2.68 9.53
C ASP A 5 -6.69 -3.31 9.86
N GLY A 6 -6.55 -4.62 9.62
CA GLY A 6 -5.29 -5.35 9.81
C GLY A 6 -4.29 -5.06 8.69
N PHE A 7 -4.78 -5.03 7.45
CA PHE A 7 -3.98 -4.75 6.27
C PHE A 7 -3.43 -3.32 6.29
N ASP A 8 -4.26 -2.31 6.59
CA ASP A 8 -3.82 -0.92 6.62
C ASP A 8 -2.72 -0.68 7.67
N ARG A 9 -2.85 -1.27 8.85
CA ARG A 9 -1.81 -1.23 9.89
C ARG A 9 -0.51 -1.90 9.45
N MET A 10 -0.58 -2.99 8.69
CA MET A 10 0.60 -3.65 8.14
C MET A 10 1.28 -2.76 7.09
N VAL A 11 0.51 -2.09 6.23
CA VAL A 11 1.05 -1.16 5.22
C VAL A 11 1.75 0.00 5.92
N GLU A 12 1.11 0.62 6.92
CA GLU A 12 1.70 1.72 7.69
C GLU A 12 3.01 1.30 8.38
N ALA A 13 3.00 0.15 9.08
CA ALA A 13 4.20 -0.38 9.72
C ALA A 13 5.33 -0.64 8.71
N THR A 14 4.99 -1.12 7.51
CA THR A 14 5.97 -1.39 6.45
C THR A 14 6.58 -0.10 5.91
N ILE A 15 5.79 0.96 5.72
CA ILE A 15 6.28 2.28 5.30
C ILE A 15 7.24 2.85 6.35
N LEU A 16 6.87 2.77 7.64
CA LEU A 16 7.74 3.22 8.74
C LEU A 16 9.05 2.41 8.78
N ALA A 17 8.99 1.10 8.63
CA ALA A 17 10.18 0.25 8.56
C ALA A 17 11.06 0.59 7.35
N HIS A 18 10.46 0.88 6.19
CA HIS A 18 11.19 1.30 4.99
C HIS A 18 12.00 2.58 5.25
N GLN A 19 11.45 3.56 5.95
CA GLN A 19 12.17 4.80 6.28
C GLN A 19 13.46 4.52 7.07
N LEU A 20 13.39 3.60 8.05
CA LEU A 20 14.55 3.18 8.83
C LEU A 20 15.59 2.44 7.96
N VAL A 21 15.13 1.52 7.10
CA VAL A 21 16.01 0.77 6.17
C VAL A 21 16.64 1.69 5.13
N ALA A 22 15.90 2.67 4.62
CA ALA A 22 16.41 3.66 3.67
C ALA A 22 17.54 4.50 4.29
N ALA A 23 17.40 4.87 5.56
CA ALA A 23 18.40 5.64 6.29
C ALA A 23 19.64 4.80 6.67
N HIS A 24 19.45 3.61 7.22
CA HIS A 24 20.52 2.87 7.92
C HIS A 24 20.84 1.49 7.33
N GLY A 25 20.05 0.98 6.40
CA GLY A 25 20.22 -0.35 5.83
C GLY A 25 21.44 -0.49 4.93
N THR A 26 21.86 -1.73 4.70
CA THR A 26 22.84 -2.05 3.64
C THR A 26 22.20 -1.87 2.26
N ALA A 27 23.03 -1.82 1.20
CA ALA A 27 22.53 -1.70 -0.17
C ALA A 27 21.49 -2.80 -0.52
N THR A 28 21.76 -4.05 -0.10
CA THR A 28 20.84 -5.18 -0.31
C THR A 28 19.53 -5.00 0.44
N MET A 29 19.55 -4.53 1.69
CA MET A 29 18.32 -4.30 2.46
C MET A 29 17.46 -3.20 1.84
N LYS A 30 18.09 -2.12 1.33
CA LYS A 30 17.38 -1.04 0.63
C LYS A 30 16.72 -1.55 -0.65
N LEU A 31 17.41 -2.39 -1.42
CA LEU A 31 16.85 -3.02 -2.61
C LEU A 31 15.64 -3.91 -2.26
N LEU A 32 15.81 -4.82 -1.30
CA LEU A 32 14.73 -5.71 -0.86
C LEU A 32 13.52 -4.94 -0.32
N SER A 33 13.76 -3.89 0.47
CA SER A 33 12.69 -3.06 1.01
C SER A 33 11.94 -2.30 -0.09
N ARG A 34 12.62 -1.87 -1.15
CA ARG A 34 11.96 -1.25 -2.31
C ARG A 34 11.13 -2.24 -3.12
N LEU A 35 11.61 -3.47 -3.29
CA LEU A 35 10.86 -4.53 -3.96
C LEU A 35 9.59 -4.88 -3.17
N LEU A 36 9.70 -5.02 -1.85
CA LEU A 36 8.54 -5.26 -0.99
C LEU A 36 7.47 -4.16 -1.10
N LEU A 37 7.87 -2.89 -1.19
CA LEU A 37 6.92 -1.79 -1.41
C LEU A 37 6.23 -1.85 -2.78
N MET A 38 6.89 -2.34 -3.83
CA MET A 38 6.26 -2.55 -5.13
C MET A 38 5.19 -3.64 -5.08
N ASP A 39 5.48 -4.75 -4.39
CA ASP A 39 4.53 -5.85 -4.22
C ASP A 39 3.32 -5.41 -3.39
N ILE A 40 3.54 -4.69 -2.29
CA ILE A 40 2.46 -4.12 -1.47
C ILE A 40 1.62 -3.12 -2.27
N GLY A 41 2.24 -2.26 -3.08
CA GLY A 41 1.51 -1.33 -3.96
C GLY A 41 0.62 -2.06 -4.97
N THR A 42 1.08 -3.20 -5.48
CA THR A 42 0.29 -4.06 -6.39
C THR A 42 -0.91 -4.68 -5.68
N GLU A 43 -0.71 -5.18 -4.45
CA GLU A 43 -1.80 -5.74 -3.63
C GLU A 43 -2.84 -4.67 -3.27
N ILE A 44 -2.41 -3.45 -2.92
CA ILE A 44 -3.33 -2.33 -2.65
C ILE A 44 -4.20 -2.03 -3.89
N ALA A 45 -3.59 -1.98 -5.07
CA ALA A 45 -4.32 -1.75 -6.32
C ALA A 45 -5.35 -2.87 -6.59
N ALA A 46 -4.96 -4.14 -6.40
CA ALA A 46 -5.85 -5.28 -6.58
C ALA A 46 -7.04 -5.27 -5.61
N ARG A 47 -6.81 -4.89 -4.34
CA ARG A 47 -7.87 -4.74 -3.33
C ARG A 47 -8.84 -3.61 -3.67
N ARG A 48 -8.32 -2.48 -4.15
CA ARG A 48 -9.14 -1.35 -4.61
C ARG A 48 -10.04 -1.75 -5.78
N ASP A 49 -9.52 -2.51 -6.74
CA ASP A 49 -10.32 -2.98 -7.88
C ASP A 49 -11.38 -4.02 -7.46
N ALA A 50 -11.14 -4.75 -6.37
CA ALA A 50 -12.09 -5.71 -5.80
C ALA A 50 -13.23 -5.07 -4.97
N ASP A 51 -13.07 -3.81 -4.53
CA ASP A 51 -14.08 -3.06 -3.79
C ASP A 51 -14.70 -1.93 -4.67
N PRO A 52 -15.69 -2.24 -5.52
CA PRO A 52 -16.31 -1.25 -6.40
C PRO A 52 -17.16 -0.21 -5.66
N ALA A 53 -17.44 -0.38 -4.35
CA ALA A 53 -18.29 0.52 -3.58
C ALA A 53 -17.60 1.83 -3.18
N ALA A 54 -16.28 1.95 -3.36
CA ALA A 54 -15.51 3.15 -3.01
C ALA A 54 -15.18 4.08 -4.20
N ASN A 55 -15.62 3.74 -5.43
CA ASN A 55 -15.38 4.55 -6.62
C ASN A 55 -16.54 5.51 -6.93
N ASP A 56 -17.03 6.24 -5.91
CA ASP A 56 -17.82 7.47 -6.11
C ASP A 56 -16.89 8.58 -6.61
N ASN A 57 -16.44 8.44 -7.85
CA ASN A 57 -15.83 9.55 -8.57
C ASN A 57 -16.98 10.51 -8.93
N PRO A 58 -16.97 11.80 -8.50
CA PRO A 58 -18.06 12.73 -8.76
C PRO A 58 -17.97 13.29 -10.19
N ASP A 59 -17.94 12.40 -11.18
CA ASP A 59 -17.95 12.75 -12.60
C ASP A 59 -19.07 12.03 -13.35
N VAL A 60 -20.21 11.85 -12.67
CA VAL A 60 -21.49 11.68 -13.36
C VAL A 60 -22.03 13.07 -13.62
N ARG A 61 -21.56 13.68 -14.72
CA ARG A 61 -22.21 14.86 -15.29
C ARG A 61 -23.61 14.47 -15.79
N GLU A 62 -24.57 15.26 -15.36
CA GLU A 62 -25.98 15.25 -15.75
C GLU A 62 -26.13 15.38 -17.28
N ASP A 63 -27.04 14.59 -17.85
CA ASP A 63 -27.90 14.95 -18.99
C ASP A 63 -29.29 14.36 -18.74
#